data_AF-A0A6G0VTY1-F1
#
_entry.id   AF-A0A6G0VTY1-F1
#
_cell.length_a   1.000
_cell.length_b   1.000
_cell.length_c   1.000
_cell.angle_alpha   90.00
_cell.angle_beta   90.00
_cell.angle_gamma   90.00
#
_symmetry.space_group_name_H-M   'P 1'
#
loop_
_entity.id
_entity.type
_entity.pdbx_description
1 polymer ?
#
loop_
_entity_poly.entity_id
_entity_poly.type
_entity_poly.pdbx_seq_one_letter_code
_entity_poly.pdbx_strand_id
1 'polypeptide(L)'
;ICDIKVAADKKFTVEQHVFRQKHIHGIERKNLRTEKSKSQSLLTQPSRKCTFNYDLCQALLSANIPLNKLSNNCFRNFLEKYTSKSIPVESTLRKSYVAQCYEETMNIIKKYCENQKLWISIDESTDAEGRYIANVIIGTLEIGCPGKIFLLHTEALEKANHTSIAKLLDKALHLLWPQGIKYDNILLFLSDAASYMVKAGKGIKIMYSKMEHVTCLAHGLHRVAEEVRKCFPKCPARIQFFREKAPNISLPPQPVLTRWGTWLSAANYYCEHFETLKEIIFGLNREDATSIKIAQDLMDDCDLKSDLIYIYSNFGTLSDSITQLETFGLSLHQSIKIVQDVKNKIQQAENRVRQDIKKN
;
A
#
# COMPACT_ATOMS: atom_id res chain seq x y z
N ILE A 1 29.69 -1.60 -35.50
CA ILE A 1 29.91 -0.93 -34.18
C ILE A 1 28.68 -1.14 -33.29
N CYS A 2 27.46 -0.78 -33.73
CA CYS A 2 26.25 -0.95 -32.92
C CYS A 2 25.02 -1.55 -33.66
N ASP A 3 25.22 -2.07 -34.88
CA ASP A 3 24.24 -2.78 -35.75
C ASP A 3 22.86 -2.11 -35.83
N ILE A 4 22.86 -0.79 -36.01
CA ILE A 4 21.64 0.02 -36.25
C ILE A 4 21.78 0.60 -37.66
N LYS A 5 20.77 0.39 -38.51
CA LYS A 5 20.67 1.08 -39.80
C LYS A 5 20.38 2.56 -39.56
N VAL A 6 21.17 3.43 -40.17
CA VAL A 6 21.00 4.88 -40.10
C VAL A 6 20.77 5.36 -41.52
N ALA A 7 19.73 6.16 -41.72
CA ALA A 7 19.55 6.87 -42.97
C ALA A 7 20.68 7.90 -43.11
N ALA A 8 21.50 7.76 -44.14
CA ALA A 8 22.63 8.64 -44.43
C ALA A 8 22.24 9.80 -45.36
N ASP A 9 20.94 10.09 -45.44
CA ASP A 9 20.35 11.15 -46.26
C ASP A 9 20.71 12.55 -45.73
N LYS A 10 20.93 12.68 -44.42
CA LYS A 10 21.33 13.95 -43.78
C LYS A 10 22.49 13.73 -42.82
N LYS A 11 23.52 14.59 -42.91
CA LYS A 11 24.70 14.59 -42.04
C LYS A 11 24.32 14.60 -40.55
N PHE A 12 23.33 15.41 -40.18
CA PHE A 12 22.82 15.52 -38.82
C PHE A 12 22.33 14.19 -38.23
N THR A 13 21.65 13.35 -39.03
CA THR A 13 21.14 12.03 -38.61
C THR A 13 22.28 11.07 -38.27
N VAL A 14 23.37 11.15 -39.03
CA VAL A 14 24.59 10.37 -38.80
C VAL A 14 25.33 10.89 -37.56
N GLU A 15 25.48 12.21 -37.41
CA GLU A 15 26.10 12.81 -36.22
C GLU A 15 25.37 12.44 -34.94
N GLN A 16 24.04 12.60 -34.89
CA GLN A 16 23.23 12.17 -33.75
C GLN A 16 23.42 10.70 -33.43
N HIS A 17 23.54 9.84 -34.44
CA HIS A 17 23.77 8.41 -34.24
C HIS A 17 25.14 8.12 -33.61
N VAL A 18 26.20 8.77 -34.09
CA VAL A 18 27.58 8.58 -33.60
C VAL A 18 27.71 9.01 -32.14
N PHE A 19 27.00 10.07 -31.73
CA PHE A 19 26.96 10.52 -30.34
C PHE A 19 26.05 9.69 -29.42
N ARG A 20 25.31 8.70 -29.94
CA ARG A 20 24.53 7.81 -29.07
C ARG A 20 25.48 6.98 -28.22
N GLN A 21 25.14 6.86 -26.93
CA GLN A 21 25.89 6.03 -25.98
C GLN A 21 26.12 4.61 -26.49
N LYS A 22 25.15 3.99 -27.17
CA LYS A 22 25.31 2.65 -27.77
C LYS A 22 26.45 2.58 -28.81
N HIS A 23 26.66 3.65 -29.59
CA HIS A 23 27.71 3.73 -30.60
C HIS A 23 29.08 3.97 -29.94
N ILE A 24 29.16 4.91 -28.99
CA ILE A 24 30.36 5.21 -28.19
C ILE A 24 30.87 3.95 -27.47
N HIS A 25 30.01 3.31 -26.68
CA HIS A 25 30.33 2.04 -26.00
C HIS A 25 30.58 0.87 -26.98
N GLY A 26 30.07 0.97 -28.22
CA GLY A 26 30.36 0.02 -29.28
C GLY A 26 31.79 0.17 -29.82
N ILE A 27 32.29 1.41 -29.90
CA ILE A 27 33.67 1.72 -30.30
C ILE A 27 34.64 1.26 -29.22
N GLU A 28 34.38 1.59 -27.95
CA GLU A 28 35.21 1.18 -26.82
C GLU A 28 35.34 -0.34 -26.74
N ARG A 29 34.23 -1.08 -26.92
CA ARG A 29 34.24 -2.55 -26.99
C ARG A 29 34.95 -3.11 -28.22
N LYS A 30 34.87 -2.43 -29.37
CA LYS A 30 35.62 -2.84 -30.57
C LYS A 30 37.12 -2.69 -30.30
N ASN A 31 37.54 -1.56 -29.71
CA ASN A 31 38.93 -1.30 -29.36
C ASN A 31 39.45 -2.36 -28.38
N LEU A 32 38.67 -2.73 -27.36
CA LEU A 32 38.97 -3.82 -26.41
C LEU A 32 38.99 -5.22 -27.06
N ARG A 33 38.24 -5.45 -28.15
CA ARG A 33 38.22 -6.73 -28.88
C ARG A 33 39.34 -6.87 -29.91
N THR A 34 39.92 -5.78 -30.39
CA THR A 34 41.04 -5.82 -31.36
C THR A 34 42.29 -6.50 -30.81
N GLU A 35 42.39 -6.68 -29.48
CA GLU A 35 43.46 -7.45 -28.83
C GLU A 35 43.21 -8.97 -28.78
N LYS A 36 41.99 -9.47 -29.06
CA LYS A 36 41.69 -10.92 -29.06
C LYS A 36 40.72 -11.32 -30.17
N SER A 37 41.31 -11.88 -31.24
CA SER A 37 40.75 -12.81 -32.23
C SER A 37 39.63 -12.32 -33.17
N LYS A 38 39.89 -12.50 -34.48
CA LYS A 38 38.92 -12.38 -35.58
C LYS A 38 38.13 -13.68 -35.71
N SER A 39 36.82 -13.65 -35.53
CA SER A 39 35.89 -14.52 -36.28
C SER A 39 34.59 -13.78 -36.56
N GLN A 40 34.13 -13.84 -37.81
CA GLN A 40 32.83 -13.35 -38.26
C GLN A 40 31.94 -14.57 -38.54
N SER A 41 30.71 -14.52 -38.05
CA SER A 41 29.60 -15.34 -38.53
C SER A 41 28.38 -14.43 -38.70
N LEU A 42 27.84 -14.45 -39.92
CA LEU A 42 26.74 -13.62 -40.40
C LEU A 42 25.49 -14.49 -40.58
N LEU A 43 24.56 -14.47 -39.63
CA LEU A 43 23.17 -14.91 -39.83
C LEU A 43 22.22 -14.11 -38.91
N THR A 44 21.32 -13.32 -39.49
CA THR A 44 20.23 -12.63 -38.78
C THR A 44 19.10 -13.60 -38.46
N GLN A 45 19.14 -14.18 -37.26
CA GLN A 45 17.96 -14.79 -36.64
C GLN A 45 17.10 -13.71 -35.94
N PRO A 46 15.78 -13.90 -35.81
CA PRO A 46 14.96 -13.05 -34.93
C PRO A 46 15.62 -13.04 -33.56
N SER A 47 15.90 -11.85 -33.02
CA SER A 47 16.81 -11.68 -31.88
C SER A 47 16.46 -12.64 -30.76
N ARG A 48 17.29 -13.68 -30.55
CA ARG A 48 17.19 -14.54 -29.37
C ARG A 48 17.12 -13.62 -28.15
N LYS A 49 16.01 -13.68 -27.42
CA LYS A 49 15.87 -12.92 -26.16
C LYS A 49 17.11 -13.22 -25.31
N CYS A 50 17.77 -12.17 -24.84
CA CYS A 50 19.01 -12.31 -24.10
C CYS A 50 18.67 -12.86 -22.71
N THR A 51 19.11 -14.09 -22.40
CA THR A 51 18.87 -14.74 -21.10
C THR A 51 19.30 -13.84 -19.94
N PHE A 52 20.49 -13.23 -20.03
CA PHE A 52 20.97 -12.30 -19.02
C PHE A 52 20.03 -11.10 -18.79
N ASN A 53 19.46 -10.52 -19.84
CA ASN A 53 18.53 -9.38 -19.68
C ASN A 53 17.20 -9.82 -19.07
N TYR A 54 16.75 -11.03 -19.40
CA TYR A 54 15.58 -11.64 -18.78
C TYR A 54 15.82 -11.86 -17.28
N ASP A 55 16.91 -12.54 -16.92
CA ASP A 55 17.25 -12.85 -15.53
C ASP A 55 17.44 -11.58 -14.70
N LEU A 56 18.07 -10.55 -15.27
CA LEU A 56 18.20 -9.23 -14.62
C LEU A 56 16.83 -8.57 -14.40
N CYS A 57 15.95 -8.62 -15.40
CA CYS A 57 14.58 -8.10 -15.28
C CYS A 57 13.83 -8.82 -14.16
N GLN A 58 13.85 -10.15 -14.17
CA GLN A 58 13.18 -10.99 -13.19
C GLN A 58 13.72 -10.74 -11.78
N ALA A 59 15.04 -10.65 -11.61
CA ALA A 59 15.67 -10.39 -10.32
C ALA A 59 15.26 -9.02 -9.75
N LEU A 60 15.28 -7.96 -10.56
CA LEU A 60 14.88 -6.62 -10.11
C LEU A 60 13.40 -6.58 -9.72
N LEU A 61 12.52 -7.15 -10.54
CA LEU A 61 11.08 -7.20 -10.24
C LEU A 61 10.79 -8.01 -8.97
N SER A 62 11.42 -9.19 -8.83
CA SER A 62 11.24 -10.06 -7.67
C SER A 62 11.78 -9.44 -6.37
N ALA A 63 12.81 -8.61 -6.47
CA ALA A 63 13.38 -7.87 -5.35
C ALA A 63 12.67 -6.53 -5.07
N ASN A 64 11.57 -6.21 -5.76
CA ASN A 64 10.88 -4.93 -5.69
C ASN A 64 11.82 -3.72 -5.95
N ILE A 65 12.74 -3.88 -6.91
CA ILE A 65 13.65 -2.82 -7.34
C ILE A 65 13.11 -2.24 -8.66
N PRO A 66 12.71 -0.96 -8.68
CA PRO A 66 12.25 -0.32 -9.91
C PRO A 66 13.28 -0.38 -11.03
N LEU A 67 12.86 -0.76 -12.23
CA LEU A 67 13.75 -0.93 -13.38
C LEU A 67 14.51 0.36 -13.75
N ASN A 68 13.95 1.53 -13.42
CA ASN A 68 14.60 2.83 -13.64
C ASN A 68 15.87 3.01 -12.78
N LYS A 69 16.07 2.21 -11.72
CA LYS A 69 17.29 2.25 -10.91
C LYS A 69 18.53 1.87 -11.73
N LEU A 70 18.37 1.11 -12.81
CA LEU A 70 19.46 0.86 -13.76
C LEU A 70 19.95 2.13 -14.46
N SER A 71 19.19 3.22 -14.46
CA SER A 71 19.63 4.52 -15.01
C SER A 71 20.69 5.20 -14.13
N ASN A 72 20.86 4.78 -12.88
CA ASN A 72 21.94 5.28 -12.02
C ASN A 72 23.32 4.77 -12.52
N ASN A 73 24.24 5.70 -12.82
CA ASN A 73 25.55 5.37 -13.38
C ASN A 73 26.41 4.51 -12.45
N CYS A 74 26.39 4.76 -11.13
CA CYS A 74 27.17 3.96 -10.19
C CYS A 74 26.69 2.51 -10.15
N PHE A 75 25.36 2.32 -10.08
CA PHE A 75 24.77 0.98 -10.08
C PHE A 75 24.99 0.25 -11.41
N ARG A 76 24.81 0.94 -12.54
CA ARG A 76 25.11 0.40 -13.87
C ARG A 76 26.57 -0.02 -13.98
N ASN A 77 27.52 0.87 -13.67
CA ASN A 77 28.95 0.59 -13.78
C ASN A 77 29.37 -0.57 -12.86
N PHE A 78 28.80 -0.66 -11.66
CA PHE A 78 29.00 -1.79 -10.76
C PHE A 78 28.58 -3.10 -11.43
N LEU A 79 27.35 -3.17 -11.96
CA LEU A 79 26.86 -4.37 -12.63
C LEU A 79 27.68 -4.71 -13.88
N GLU A 80 28.04 -3.73 -14.70
CA GLU A 80 28.86 -3.94 -15.91
C GLU A 80 30.25 -4.47 -15.56
N LYS A 81 30.89 -3.92 -14.52
CA LYS A 81 32.20 -4.34 -14.02
C LYS A 81 32.20 -5.82 -13.61
N TYR A 82 31.23 -6.23 -12.79
CA TYR A 82 31.24 -7.58 -12.22
C TYR A 82 30.60 -8.64 -13.12
N THR A 83 29.73 -8.27 -14.06
CA THR A 83 29.09 -9.22 -14.97
C THR A 83 29.79 -9.34 -16.32
N SER A 84 30.60 -8.34 -16.71
CA SER A 84 31.13 -8.20 -18.07
C SER A 84 30.04 -8.19 -19.16
N LYS A 85 28.82 -7.82 -18.80
CA LYS A 85 27.67 -7.67 -19.70
C LYS A 85 27.28 -6.20 -19.81
N SER A 86 26.78 -5.81 -20.97
CA SER A 86 26.17 -4.48 -21.14
C SER A 86 24.79 -4.48 -20.48
N ILE A 87 24.51 -3.47 -19.66
CA ILE A 87 23.27 -3.40 -18.92
C ILE A 87 22.17 -2.73 -19.77
N PRO A 88 21.03 -3.40 -20.00
CA PRO A 88 19.95 -2.82 -20.77
C PRO A 88 19.37 -1.58 -20.08
N VAL A 89 18.93 -0.61 -20.88
CA VAL A 89 18.15 0.51 -20.36
C VAL A 89 16.74 0.05 -19.98
N GLU A 90 16.12 0.76 -19.04
CA GLU A 90 14.79 0.47 -18.52
C GLU A 90 13.75 0.18 -19.61
N SER A 91 13.72 1.02 -20.66
CA SER A 91 12.74 0.88 -21.76
C SER A 91 12.87 -0.45 -22.51
N THR A 92 14.08 -1.02 -22.57
CA THR A 92 14.33 -2.34 -23.18
C THR A 92 13.77 -3.44 -22.29
N LEU A 93 14.02 -3.38 -20.98
CA LEU A 93 13.47 -4.35 -20.03
C LEU A 93 11.94 -4.33 -20.03
N ARG A 94 11.37 -3.13 -19.93
CA ARG A 94 9.92 -2.90 -19.90
C ARG A 94 9.21 -3.46 -21.12
N LYS A 95 9.72 -3.20 -22.33
CA LYS A 95 9.05 -3.60 -23.58
C LYS A 95 9.27 -5.07 -23.96
N SER A 96 10.42 -5.65 -23.60
CA SER A 96 10.81 -6.96 -24.13
C SER A 96 10.68 -8.12 -23.13
N TYR A 97 10.71 -7.85 -21.83
CA TYR A 97 10.85 -8.90 -20.80
C TYR A 97 9.79 -8.85 -19.70
N VAL A 98 9.23 -7.67 -19.36
CA VAL A 98 8.21 -7.57 -18.28
C VAL A 98 6.97 -8.41 -18.57
N ALA A 99 6.46 -8.41 -19.80
CA ALA A 99 5.28 -9.21 -20.18
C ALA A 99 5.50 -10.72 -19.93
N GLN A 100 6.70 -11.22 -20.29
CA GLN A 100 7.07 -12.61 -20.03
C GLN A 100 7.18 -12.90 -18.52
N CYS A 101 7.81 -12.00 -17.75
CA CYS A 101 7.90 -12.15 -16.28
C CYS A 101 6.50 -12.21 -15.65
N TYR A 102 5.58 -11.37 -16.13
CA TYR A 102 4.19 -11.34 -15.68
C TYR A 102 3.46 -12.65 -16.02
N GLU A 103 3.55 -13.14 -17.25
CA GLU A 103 2.93 -14.41 -17.68
C GLU A 103 3.45 -15.60 -16.86
N GLU A 104 4.77 -15.69 -16.65
CA GLU A 104 5.37 -16.74 -15.82
C GLU A 104 4.90 -16.67 -14.37
N THR A 105 4.87 -15.46 -13.78
CA THR A 105 4.35 -15.24 -12.43
C THR A 105 2.88 -15.63 -12.32
N MET A 106 2.05 -15.24 -13.30
CA MET A 106 0.65 -15.61 -13.32
C MET A 106 0.45 -17.12 -13.45
N ASN A 107 1.27 -17.82 -14.21
CA ASN A 107 1.21 -19.28 -14.29
C ASN A 107 1.57 -19.96 -12.96
N ILE A 108 2.53 -19.40 -12.20
CA ILE A 108 2.85 -19.86 -10.84
C ILE A 108 1.64 -19.67 -9.92
N ILE A 109 1.01 -18.49 -9.95
CA ILE A 109 -0.18 -18.19 -9.13
C ILE A 109 -1.33 -19.15 -9.49
N LYS A 110 -1.62 -19.32 -10.78
CA LYS A 110 -2.67 -20.25 -11.27
C LYS A 110 -2.44 -21.67 -10.77
N LYS A 111 -1.22 -22.18 -10.91
CA LYS A 111 -0.86 -23.52 -10.46
C LYS A 111 -0.97 -23.67 -8.94
N TYR A 112 -0.59 -22.63 -8.19
CA TYR A 112 -0.70 -22.66 -6.73
C TYR A 112 -2.16 -22.67 -6.26
N CYS A 113 -3.00 -21.85 -6.89
CA CYS A 113 -4.42 -21.74 -6.55
C CYS A 113 -5.28 -22.88 -7.12
N GLU A 114 -4.70 -23.78 -7.92
CA GLU A 114 -5.40 -24.93 -8.48
C GLU A 114 -5.93 -25.83 -7.35
N ASN A 115 -7.24 -26.13 -7.39
CA ASN A 115 -7.96 -26.92 -6.38
C ASN A 115 -7.93 -26.37 -4.94
N GLN A 116 -7.46 -25.14 -4.74
CA GLN A 116 -7.46 -24.49 -3.42
C GLN A 116 -8.80 -23.79 -3.13
N LYS A 117 -9.11 -23.66 -1.85
CA LYS A 117 -10.15 -22.73 -1.37
C LYS A 117 -9.54 -21.35 -1.19
N LEU A 118 -10.23 -20.32 -1.67
CA LEU A 118 -9.73 -18.96 -1.74
C LEU A 118 -10.59 -18.01 -0.94
N TRP A 119 -9.93 -16.99 -0.40
CA TRP A 119 -10.54 -15.74 0.00
C TRP A 119 -10.10 -14.61 -0.94
N ILE A 120 -10.93 -13.59 -1.06
CA ILE A 120 -10.70 -12.43 -1.91
C ILE A 120 -10.84 -11.18 -1.06
N SER A 121 -9.96 -10.21 -1.26
CA SER A 121 -10.15 -8.85 -0.74
C SER A 121 -10.11 -7.85 -1.88
N ILE A 122 -11.05 -6.92 -1.89
CA ILE A 122 -11.05 -5.80 -2.82
C ILE A 122 -11.04 -4.51 -2.00
N ASP A 123 -10.06 -3.67 -2.31
CA ASP A 123 -9.93 -2.34 -1.73
C ASP A 123 -9.67 -1.32 -2.82
N GLU A 124 -10.24 -0.14 -2.66
CA GLU A 124 -10.11 0.99 -3.58
C GLU A 124 -9.40 2.13 -2.89
N SER A 125 -8.44 2.72 -3.60
CA SER A 125 -7.72 3.90 -3.16
C SER A 125 -7.72 4.96 -4.26
N THR A 126 -7.89 6.21 -3.88
CA THR A 126 -7.75 7.33 -4.82
C THR A 126 -6.28 7.75 -4.90
N ASP A 127 -5.71 7.75 -6.10
CA ASP A 127 -4.32 8.17 -6.30
C ASP A 127 -4.16 9.70 -6.33
N ALA A 128 -2.91 10.17 -6.47
CA ALA A 128 -2.59 11.60 -6.49
C ALA A 128 -3.20 12.36 -7.69
N GLU A 129 -3.63 11.66 -8.73
CA GLU A 129 -4.31 12.23 -9.90
C GLU A 129 -5.85 12.14 -9.78
N GLY A 130 -6.37 11.65 -8.64
CA GLY A 130 -7.80 11.50 -8.42
C GLY A 130 -8.42 10.27 -9.09
N ARG A 131 -7.60 9.32 -9.56
CA ARG A 131 -8.10 8.06 -10.15
C ARG A 131 -8.42 7.06 -9.04
N TYR A 132 -9.55 6.38 -9.17
CA TYR A 132 -9.92 5.27 -8.30
C TYR A 132 -9.13 4.03 -8.71
N ILE A 133 -8.11 3.65 -7.94
CA ILE A 133 -7.31 2.44 -8.19
C ILE A 133 -7.85 1.34 -7.30
N ALA A 134 -8.41 0.30 -7.91
CA ALA A 134 -8.93 -0.85 -7.20
C ALA A 134 -7.98 -2.04 -7.31
N ASN A 135 -7.70 -2.67 -6.18
CA ASN A 135 -6.81 -3.82 -6.05
C ASN A 135 -7.61 -5.06 -5.68
N VAL A 136 -7.38 -6.15 -6.39
CA VAL A 136 -7.92 -7.48 -6.09
C VAL A 136 -6.82 -8.35 -5.54
N ILE A 137 -6.91 -8.65 -4.25
CA ILE A 137 -6.02 -9.57 -3.56
C ILE A 137 -6.74 -10.91 -3.41
N ILE A 138 -6.02 -11.99 -3.66
CA ILE A 138 -6.50 -13.34 -3.35
C ILE A 138 -5.57 -13.98 -2.33
N GLY A 139 -6.11 -14.87 -1.52
CA GLY A 139 -5.31 -15.74 -0.68
C GLY A 139 -5.91 -17.13 -0.58
N THR A 140 -5.06 -18.09 -0.25
CA THR A 140 -5.46 -19.48 -0.01
C THR A 140 -5.89 -19.68 1.43
N LEU A 141 -6.93 -20.49 1.63
CA LEU A 141 -7.43 -20.90 2.94
C LEU A 141 -6.81 -22.25 3.29
N GLU A 142 -5.76 -22.22 4.12
CA GLU A 142 -5.02 -23.40 4.56
C GLU A 142 -5.34 -23.74 6.02
N ILE A 143 -5.22 -25.02 6.40
CA ILE A 143 -5.54 -25.49 7.75
C ILE A 143 -4.35 -25.23 8.67
N GLY A 144 -4.58 -24.47 9.75
CA GLY A 144 -3.58 -24.27 10.82
C GLY A 144 -2.46 -23.29 10.51
N CYS A 145 -2.38 -22.75 9.29
CA CYS A 145 -1.39 -21.75 8.91
C CYS A 145 -1.96 -20.71 7.92
N PRO A 146 -1.40 -19.49 7.86
CA PRO A 146 -1.71 -18.54 6.79
C PRO A 146 -1.31 -19.12 5.43
N GLY A 147 -2.25 -19.13 4.48
CA GLY A 147 -1.94 -19.46 3.10
C GLY A 147 -1.21 -18.32 2.39
N LYS A 148 -0.72 -18.59 1.16
CA LYS A 148 -0.11 -17.55 0.32
C LYS A 148 -1.13 -16.53 -0.16
N ILE A 149 -0.67 -15.29 -0.28
CA ILE A 149 -1.43 -14.12 -0.71
C ILE A 149 -0.81 -13.55 -1.97
N PHE A 150 -1.66 -13.15 -2.92
CA PHE A 150 -1.25 -12.57 -4.20
C PHE A 150 -2.10 -11.34 -4.51
N LEU A 151 -1.45 -10.27 -4.96
CA LEU A 151 -2.12 -9.21 -5.70
C LEU A 151 -2.40 -9.74 -7.11
N LEU A 152 -3.66 -10.08 -7.38
CA LEU A 152 -4.07 -10.74 -8.62
C LEU A 152 -4.28 -9.73 -9.75
N HIS A 153 -4.92 -8.61 -9.45
CA HIS A 153 -5.28 -7.61 -10.45
C HIS A 153 -5.36 -6.22 -9.84
N THR A 154 -4.96 -5.21 -10.61
CA THR A 154 -5.09 -3.80 -10.26
C THR A 154 -5.66 -3.08 -11.47
N GLU A 155 -6.68 -2.25 -11.27
CA GLU A 155 -7.35 -1.52 -12.34
C GLU A 155 -7.72 -0.11 -11.89
N ALA A 156 -7.51 0.87 -12.78
CA ALA A 156 -8.09 2.19 -12.61
C ALA A 156 -9.56 2.15 -13.02
N LEU A 157 -10.47 2.38 -12.07
CA LEU A 157 -11.90 2.43 -12.30
C LEU A 157 -12.33 3.84 -12.69
N GLU A 158 -13.19 3.94 -13.70
CA GLU A 158 -13.83 5.23 -14.03
C GLU A 158 -14.71 5.74 -12.88
N LYS A 159 -15.38 4.82 -12.18
CA LYS A 159 -16.26 5.08 -11.03
C LYS A 159 -16.21 3.91 -10.05
N ALA A 160 -16.13 4.21 -8.76
CA ALA A 160 -16.29 3.21 -7.69
C ALA A 160 -17.79 3.01 -7.38
N ASN A 161 -18.37 1.89 -7.82
CA ASN A 161 -19.75 1.50 -7.51
C ASN A 161 -19.89 -0.02 -7.51
N HIS A 162 -21.04 -0.53 -7.05
CA HIS A 162 -21.22 -1.97 -6.87
C HIS A 162 -21.05 -2.78 -8.17
N THR A 163 -21.41 -2.20 -9.32
CA THR A 163 -21.30 -2.86 -10.63
C THR A 163 -19.85 -2.87 -11.12
N SER A 164 -19.10 -1.79 -10.93
CA SER A 164 -17.68 -1.75 -11.32
C SER A 164 -16.84 -2.72 -10.48
N ILE A 165 -17.14 -2.86 -9.18
CA ILE A 165 -16.49 -3.85 -8.31
C ILE A 165 -16.81 -5.29 -8.75
N ALA A 166 -18.07 -5.59 -9.08
CA ALA A 166 -18.43 -6.92 -9.60
C ALA A 166 -17.72 -7.24 -10.91
N LYS A 167 -17.63 -6.27 -11.84
CA LYS A 167 -16.88 -6.42 -13.11
C LYS A 167 -15.38 -6.59 -12.88
N LEU A 168 -14.81 -5.85 -11.93
CA LEU A 168 -13.39 -5.97 -11.56
C LEU A 168 -13.08 -7.38 -11.04
N LEU A 169 -13.92 -7.89 -10.15
CA LEU A 169 -13.79 -9.25 -9.62
C LEU A 169 -13.88 -10.28 -10.74
N ASP A 170 -14.88 -10.15 -11.63
CA ASP A 170 -15.05 -11.05 -12.77
C ASP A 170 -13.81 -11.08 -13.67
N LYS A 171 -13.26 -9.91 -14.03
CA LYS A 171 -12.01 -9.82 -14.80
C LYS A 171 -10.85 -10.52 -14.08
N ALA A 172 -10.65 -10.25 -12.79
CA ALA A 172 -9.57 -10.82 -12.02
C ALA A 172 -9.69 -12.37 -11.95
N LEU A 173 -10.89 -12.89 -11.76
CA LEU A 173 -11.11 -14.34 -11.71
C LEU A 173 -10.97 -15.01 -13.07
N HIS A 174 -11.30 -14.33 -14.17
CA HIS A 174 -10.98 -14.82 -15.52
C HIS A 174 -9.47 -14.86 -15.79
N LEU A 175 -8.69 -13.96 -15.20
CA LEU A 175 -7.22 -14.06 -15.25
C LEU A 175 -6.73 -15.32 -14.54
N LEU A 176 -7.37 -15.71 -13.43
CA LEU A 176 -7.01 -16.91 -12.66
C LEU A 176 -7.51 -18.21 -13.31
N TRP A 177 -8.76 -18.24 -13.80
CA TRP A 177 -9.40 -19.40 -14.40
C TRP A 177 -9.98 -19.09 -15.79
N PRO A 178 -9.12 -18.98 -16.82
CA PRO A 178 -9.55 -18.62 -18.17
C PRO A 178 -10.47 -19.64 -18.84
N GLN A 179 -10.50 -20.89 -18.35
CA GLN A 179 -11.38 -21.96 -18.86
C GLN A 179 -12.74 -22.03 -18.13
N GLY A 180 -12.97 -21.19 -17.13
CA GLY A 180 -14.20 -21.14 -16.36
C GLY A 180 -13.95 -21.00 -14.85
N ILE A 181 -14.60 -19.99 -14.26
CA ILE A 181 -14.47 -19.63 -12.85
C ILE A 181 -14.94 -20.79 -11.95
N LYS A 182 -14.16 -21.10 -10.91
CA LYS A 182 -14.50 -22.10 -9.89
C LYS A 182 -15.23 -21.44 -8.73
N TYR A 183 -16.50 -21.07 -8.93
CA TYR A 183 -17.32 -20.33 -7.95
C TYR A 183 -17.29 -20.96 -6.54
N ASP A 184 -17.43 -22.28 -6.45
CA ASP A 184 -17.44 -23.06 -5.20
C ASP A 184 -16.10 -23.10 -4.43
N ASN A 185 -15.03 -22.59 -5.05
CA ASN A 185 -13.73 -22.48 -4.41
C ASN A 185 -13.53 -21.12 -3.74
N ILE A 186 -14.40 -20.15 -3.96
CA ILE A 186 -14.35 -18.84 -3.30
C ILE A 186 -15.27 -18.89 -2.09
N LEU A 187 -14.68 -18.81 -0.90
CA LEU A 187 -15.40 -18.99 0.37
C LEU A 187 -15.56 -17.70 1.16
N LEU A 188 -14.71 -16.70 0.90
CA LEU A 188 -14.72 -15.44 1.64
C LEU A 188 -14.44 -14.27 0.70
N PHE A 189 -15.24 -13.23 0.83
CA PHE A 189 -14.99 -11.92 0.24
C PHE A 189 -14.91 -10.87 1.34
N LEU A 190 -13.76 -10.22 1.44
CA LEU A 190 -13.47 -9.14 2.34
C LEU A 190 -13.50 -7.81 1.58
N SER A 191 -14.22 -6.82 2.11
CA SER A 191 -14.23 -5.47 1.56
C SER A 191 -14.32 -4.42 2.67
N ASP A 192 -14.23 -3.15 2.32
CA ASP A 192 -14.68 -2.10 3.21
C ASP A 192 -16.21 -2.19 3.47
N ALA A 193 -16.70 -1.38 4.41
CA ALA A 193 -18.11 -1.31 4.77
C ALA A 193 -18.87 -0.17 4.05
N ALA A 194 -18.35 0.37 2.94
CA ALA A 194 -19.05 1.36 2.14
C ALA A 194 -20.32 0.77 1.55
N SER A 195 -21.38 1.58 1.42
CA SER A 195 -22.70 1.10 1.00
C SER A 195 -22.67 0.39 -0.36
N TYR A 196 -21.83 0.87 -1.29
CA TYR A 196 -21.66 0.25 -2.59
C TYR A 196 -20.87 -1.07 -2.54
N MET A 197 -19.87 -1.22 -1.65
CA MET A 197 -19.16 -2.48 -1.45
C MET A 197 -20.08 -3.53 -0.81
N VAL A 198 -20.88 -3.14 0.20
CA VAL A 198 -21.89 -4.03 0.79
C VAL A 198 -22.93 -4.46 -0.24
N LYS A 199 -23.38 -3.54 -1.10
CA LYS A 199 -24.27 -3.87 -2.21
C LYS A 199 -23.59 -4.81 -3.22
N ALA A 200 -22.32 -4.60 -3.52
CA ALA A 200 -21.53 -5.48 -4.39
C ALA A 200 -21.43 -6.89 -3.80
N GLY A 201 -21.00 -7.01 -2.54
CA GLY A 201 -20.86 -8.29 -1.85
C GLY A 201 -22.16 -9.08 -1.80
N LYS A 202 -23.29 -8.43 -1.51
CA LYS A 202 -24.62 -9.05 -1.59
C LYS A 202 -24.95 -9.56 -3.01
N GLY A 203 -24.68 -8.76 -4.04
CA GLY A 203 -24.91 -9.14 -5.43
C GLY A 203 -24.02 -10.30 -5.89
N ILE A 204 -22.74 -10.27 -5.50
CA ILE A 204 -21.77 -11.33 -5.78
C ILE A 204 -22.22 -12.62 -5.09
N LYS A 205 -22.59 -12.59 -3.80
CA LYS A 205 -23.02 -13.77 -3.04
C LYS A 205 -24.14 -14.59 -3.72
N ILE A 206 -25.00 -13.96 -4.51
CA ILE A 206 -26.04 -14.66 -5.30
C ILE A 206 -25.41 -15.67 -6.28
N MET A 207 -24.29 -15.33 -6.91
CA MET A 207 -23.57 -16.21 -7.86
C MET A 207 -22.56 -17.14 -7.16
N TYR A 208 -22.03 -16.73 -6.01
CA TYR A 208 -21.04 -17.48 -5.24
C TYR A 208 -21.68 -18.00 -3.95
N SER A 209 -22.50 -19.06 -4.07
CA SER A 209 -23.39 -19.53 -3.00
C SER A 209 -22.68 -19.97 -1.71
N LYS A 210 -21.43 -20.43 -1.81
CA LYS A 210 -20.58 -20.84 -0.67
C LYS A 210 -19.74 -19.70 -0.08
N MET A 211 -19.77 -18.53 -0.71
CA MET A 211 -18.98 -17.37 -0.29
C MET A 211 -19.70 -16.59 0.80
N GLU A 212 -18.98 -16.28 1.87
CA GLU A 212 -19.40 -15.28 2.84
C GLU A 212 -18.80 -13.91 2.53
N HIS A 213 -19.62 -12.87 2.61
CA HIS A 213 -19.15 -11.49 2.51
C HIS A 213 -18.97 -10.91 3.90
N VAL A 214 -17.77 -10.43 4.19
CA VAL A 214 -17.40 -9.84 5.48
C VAL A 214 -16.82 -8.45 5.23
N THR A 215 -17.17 -7.50 6.07
CA THR A 215 -16.59 -6.16 6.03
C THR A 215 -15.38 -6.05 6.95
N CYS A 216 -14.41 -5.22 6.57
CA CYS A 216 -13.18 -4.99 7.31
C CYS A 216 -13.43 -4.58 8.78
N LEU A 217 -12.92 -5.39 9.71
CA LEU A 217 -13.06 -5.16 11.16
C LEU A 217 -12.32 -3.90 11.61
N ALA A 218 -11.13 -3.63 11.07
CA ALA A 218 -10.36 -2.42 11.37
C ALA A 218 -11.15 -1.15 10.97
N HIS A 219 -11.78 -1.16 9.78
CA HIS A 219 -12.66 -0.06 9.36
C HIS A 219 -13.90 0.04 10.28
N GLY A 220 -14.47 -1.09 10.70
CA GLY A 220 -15.56 -1.10 11.69
C GLY A 220 -15.17 -0.39 12.99
N LEU A 221 -14.01 -0.72 13.56
CA LEU A 221 -13.48 -0.06 14.76
C LEU A 221 -13.12 1.41 14.52
N HIS A 222 -12.61 1.75 13.32
CA HIS A 222 -12.35 3.14 12.96
C HIS A 222 -13.63 3.98 12.94
N ARG A 223 -14.74 3.45 12.42
CA ARG A 223 -16.04 4.16 12.45
C ARG A 223 -16.51 4.43 13.87
N VAL A 224 -16.36 3.45 14.76
CA VAL A 224 -16.62 3.65 16.19
C VAL A 224 -15.77 4.79 16.74
N ALA A 225 -14.47 4.84 16.41
CA ALA A 225 -13.61 5.94 16.80
C ALA A 225 -14.12 7.29 16.24
N GLU A 226 -14.52 7.36 14.97
CA GLU A 226 -15.02 8.61 14.40
C GLU A 226 -16.34 9.08 15.04
N GLU A 227 -17.22 8.17 15.47
CA GLU A 227 -18.41 8.53 16.26
C GLU A 227 -18.03 9.10 17.63
N VAL A 228 -17.07 8.49 18.33
CA VAL A 228 -16.54 9.07 19.58
C VAL A 228 -15.98 10.47 19.30
N ARG A 229 -15.23 10.64 18.21
CA ARG A 229 -14.64 11.94 17.84
C ARG A 229 -15.70 13.02 17.59
N LYS A 230 -16.89 12.68 17.06
CA LYS A 230 -17.96 13.68 16.87
C LYS A 230 -18.44 14.28 18.20
N CYS A 231 -18.26 13.56 19.31
CA CYS A 231 -18.57 14.06 20.64
C CYS A 231 -17.50 15.04 21.18
N PHE A 232 -16.31 15.14 20.56
CA PHE A 232 -15.17 15.92 21.06
C PHE A 232 -14.49 16.74 19.92
N PRO A 233 -14.78 18.05 19.78
CA PRO A 233 -14.25 18.89 18.71
C PRO A 233 -12.72 19.06 18.75
N LYS A 234 -12.10 19.33 17.58
CA LYS A 234 -10.64 19.44 17.40
C LYS A 234 -10.08 20.77 17.93
N CYS A 235 -8.84 20.73 18.46
CA CYS A 235 -7.98 21.91 18.51
C CYS A 235 -6.52 21.60 18.08
N PRO A 236 -5.89 22.43 17.22
CA PRO A 236 -4.48 22.28 16.85
C PRO A 236 -3.57 23.38 17.45
N ALA A 237 -2.42 23.02 18.05
CA ALA A 237 -1.24 23.91 18.19
C ALA A 237 0.11 23.17 18.43
N ARG A 238 1.22 23.92 18.35
CA ARG A 238 2.60 23.62 17.86
C ARG A 238 3.54 22.77 18.74
N ILE A 239 4.66 22.37 18.11
CA ILE A 239 5.65 21.34 18.53
C ILE A 239 7.00 21.89 19.05
N GLN A 240 7.36 23.14 18.75
CA GLN A 240 8.76 23.60 18.87
C GLN A 240 9.20 23.89 20.32
N PHE A 241 8.33 24.52 21.12
CA PHE A 241 8.60 24.82 22.54
C PHE A 241 8.60 23.59 23.45
N PHE A 242 7.83 22.55 23.07
CA PHE A 242 7.76 21.29 23.82
C PHE A 242 9.13 20.59 23.91
N ARG A 243 9.93 20.64 22.83
CA ARG A 243 11.26 20.02 22.79
C ARG A 243 12.27 20.64 23.75
N GLU A 244 12.10 21.92 24.07
CA GLU A 244 13.01 22.66 24.96
C GLU A 244 12.70 22.42 26.45
N LYS A 245 11.41 22.29 26.80
CA LYS A 245 10.95 22.11 28.19
C LYS A 245 10.79 20.67 28.63
N ALA A 246 10.51 19.74 27.70
CA ALA A 246 10.35 18.32 27.98
C ALA A 246 11.15 17.45 26.99
N PRO A 247 12.50 17.50 27.03
CA PRO A 247 13.34 16.81 26.05
C PRO A 247 13.21 15.28 26.08
N ASN A 248 12.75 14.71 27.19
CA ASN A 248 12.61 13.27 27.38
C ASN A 248 11.21 12.73 27.03
N ILE A 249 10.27 13.60 26.66
CA ILE A 249 8.92 13.18 26.27
C ILE A 249 8.82 13.23 24.73
N SER A 250 8.36 12.13 24.12
CA SER A 250 8.13 12.08 22.68
C SER A 250 7.02 13.05 22.28
N LEU A 251 7.12 13.71 21.13
CA LEU A 251 6.05 14.58 20.65
C LEU A 251 4.70 13.86 20.53
N PRO A 252 3.57 14.57 20.75
CA PRO A 252 2.25 13.99 20.51
C PRO A 252 2.17 13.43 19.09
N PRO A 253 1.58 12.24 18.89
CA PRO A 253 1.37 11.70 17.56
C PRO A 253 0.49 12.68 16.77
N GLN A 254 0.92 13.07 15.57
CA GLN A 254 0.08 13.89 14.71
C GLN A 254 -1.12 13.07 14.24
N PRO A 255 -2.35 13.59 14.32
CA PRO A 255 -3.50 12.95 13.68
C PRO A 255 -3.22 12.90 12.17
N VAL A 256 -2.91 11.71 11.66
CA VAL A 256 -2.69 11.49 10.23
C VAL A 256 -4.02 11.06 9.64
N LEU A 257 -4.57 11.87 8.72
CA LEU A 257 -5.86 11.59 8.09
C LEU A 257 -5.94 10.19 7.45
N THR A 258 -4.81 9.66 6.99
CA THR A 258 -4.70 8.34 6.34
C THR A 258 -4.40 7.19 7.29
N ARG A 259 -4.23 7.42 8.61
CA ARG A 259 -4.03 6.37 9.62
C ARG A 259 -5.13 6.41 10.66
N TRP A 260 -5.96 5.37 10.66
CA TRP A 260 -7.11 5.22 11.53
C TRP A 260 -6.71 5.21 13.02
N GLY A 261 -7.50 5.86 13.87
CA GLY A 261 -7.28 5.87 15.33
C GLY A 261 -6.21 6.83 15.85
N THR A 262 -5.44 7.52 14.99
CA THR A 262 -4.34 8.42 15.44
C THR A 262 -4.79 9.56 16.35
N TRP A 263 -6.03 10.04 16.22
CA TRP A 263 -6.57 11.07 17.11
C TRP A 263 -6.81 10.53 18.54
N LEU A 264 -7.14 9.25 18.70
CA LEU A 264 -7.23 8.61 20.02
C LEU A 264 -5.85 8.45 20.64
N SER A 265 -4.84 8.07 19.84
CA SER A 265 -3.46 8.04 20.32
C SER A 265 -3.02 9.42 20.82
N ALA A 266 -3.43 10.48 20.14
CA ALA A 266 -3.18 11.85 20.59
C ALA A 266 -3.93 12.18 21.88
N ALA A 267 -5.23 11.85 21.96
CA ALA A 267 -6.02 12.06 23.19
C ALA A 267 -5.42 11.32 24.39
N ASN A 268 -4.99 10.07 24.20
CA ASN A 268 -4.32 9.29 25.24
C ASN A 268 -3.03 9.98 25.70
N TYR A 269 -2.21 10.42 24.76
CA TYR A 269 -0.98 11.15 25.05
C TYR A 269 -1.24 12.44 25.85
N TYR A 270 -2.25 13.23 25.46
CA TYR A 270 -2.64 14.44 26.19
C TYR A 270 -3.15 14.11 27.60
N CYS A 271 -3.87 13.00 27.78
CA CYS A 271 -4.33 12.56 29.09
C CYS A 271 -3.16 12.17 30.00
N GLU A 272 -2.21 11.37 29.50
CA GLU A 272 -1.06 10.86 30.26
C GLU A 272 -0.08 11.98 30.65
N HIS A 273 0.03 13.02 29.83
CA HIS A 273 0.97 14.12 30.02
C HIS A 273 0.30 15.47 30.33
N PHE A 274 -0.96 15.45 30.78
CA PHE A 274 -1.78 16.67 30.88
C PHE A 274 -1.12 17.79 31.69
N GLU A 275 -0.64 17.50 32.90
CA GLU A 275 -0.04 18.52 33.78
C GLU A 275 1.23 19.13 33.17
N THR A 276 2.12 18.30 32.64
CA THR A 276 3.34 18.77 31.98
C THR A 276 3.03 19.63 30.76
N LEU A 277 2.04 19.22 29.95
CA LEU A 277 1.61 19.99 28.78
C LEU A 277 0.95 21.31 29.18
N LYS A 278 0.16 21.32 30.25
CA LYS A 278 -0.46 22.51 30.82
C LYS A 278 0.62 23.52 31.24
N GLU A 279 1.60 23.10 32.04
CA GLU A 279 2.74 23.96 32.44
C GLU A 279 3.48 24.57 31.23
N ILE A 280 3.74 23.75 30.21
CA ILE A 280 4.40 24.19 28.99
C ILE A 280 3.55 25.23 28.25
N ILE A 281 2.24 25.00 28.08
CA ILE A 281 1.35 25.90 27.34
C ILE A 281 1.15 27.22 28.09
N PHE A 282 1.04 27.20 29.43
CA PHE A 282 0.98 28.42 30.24
C PHE A 282 2.31 29.17 30.31
N GLY A 283 3.43 28.49 30.06
CA GLY A 283 4.75 29.12 29.93
C GLY A 283 4.95 29.91 28.62
N LEU A 284 4.04 29.79 27.64
CA LEU A 284 4.08 30.53 26.40
C LEU A 284 3.44 31.92 26.54
N ASN A 285 3.95 32.91 25.83
CA ASN A 285 3.33 34.23 25.79
C ASN A 285 2.06 34.20 24.95
N ARG A 286 0.93 34.57 25.57
CA ARG A 286 -0.41 34.58 24.98
C ARG A 286 -0.53 35.43 23.72
N GLU A 287 0.25 36.51 23.65
CA GLU A 287 0.21 37.48 22.56
C GLU A 287 1.05 37.08 21.34
N ASP A 288 1.93 36.07 21.47
CA ASP A 288 2.82 35.67 20.38
C ASP A 288 2.07 35.05 19.19
N ALA A 289 0.92 34.40 19.46
CA ALA A 289 0.06 33.83 18.41
C ALA A 289 -1.36 33.52 18.90
N THR A 290 -2.36 33.70 18.04
CA THR A 290 -3.75 33.31 18.29
C THR A 290 -3.90 31.85 18.72
N SER A 291 -3.07 30.95 18.18
CA SER A 291 -3.09 29.53 18.55
C SER A 291 -2.64 29.27 19.99
N ILE A 292 -1.75 30.10 20.55
CA ILE A 292 -1.29 29.97 21.94
C ILE A 292 -2.41 30.39 22.87
N LYS A 293 -3.06 31.52 22.57
CA LYS A 293 -4.26 31.97 23.29
C LYS A 293 -5.34 30.88 23.33
N ILE A 294 -5.68 30.30 22.18
CA ILE A 294 -6.67 29.21 22.11
C ILE A 294 -6.24 28.00 22.93
N ALA A 295 -4.96 27.59 22.87
CA ALA A 295 -4.45 26.45 23.62
C ALA A 295 -4.50 26.69 25.14
N GLN A 296 -4.16 27.89 25.60
CA GLN A 296 -4.28 28.28 27.01
C GLN A 296 -5.74 28.27 27.47
N ASP A 297 -6.64 28.88 26.69
CA ASP A 297 -8.07 28.91 27.01
C ASP A 297 -8.67 27.50 27.13
N LEU A 298 -8.22 26.56 26.29
CA LEU A 298 -8.62 25.15 26.39
C LEU A 298 -8.01 24.43 27.58
N MET A 299 -6.72 24.68 27.89
CA MET A 299 -6.07 24.06 29.05
C MET A 299 -6.60 24.58 30.40
N ASP A 300 -7.30 25.73 30.38
CA ASP A 300 -8.04 26.27 31.51
C ASP A 300 -9.49 25.79 31.60
N ASP A 301 -10.00 25.10 30.58
CA ASP A 301 -11.31 24.45 30.63
C ASP A 301 -11.30 23.34 31.71
N CYS A 302 -12.19 23.45 32.68
CA CYS A 302 -12.27 22.51 33.80
C CYS A 302 -12.73 21.11 33.36
N ASP A 303 -13.42 21.01 32.23
CA ASP A 303 -13.96 19.76 31.72
C ASP A 303 -12.95 19.01 30.84
N LEU A 304 -11.96 19.70 30.25
CA LEU A 304 -11.00 19.10 29.30
C LEU A 304 -10.25 17.90 29.91
N LYS A 305 -9.74 18.03 31.14
CA LYS A 305 -9.02 16.94 31.81
C LYS A 305 -9.95 15.74 32.06
N SER A 306 -11.17 16.01 32.50
CA SER A 306 -12.18 15.00 32.77
C SER A 306 -12.60 14.27 31.47
N ASP A 307 -12.77 15.01 30.38
CA ASP A 307 -13.06 14.48 29.05
C ASP A 307 -11.93 13.61 28.50
N LEU A 308 -10.67 14.06 28.65
CA LEU A 308 -9.49 13.27 28.26
C LEU A 308 -9.40 11.96 29.07
N ILE A 309 -9.63 12.02 30.38
CA ILE A 309 -9.66 10.83 31.25
C ILE A 309 -10.79 9.89 30.82
N TYR A 310 -11.97 10.43 30.49
CA TYR A 310 -13.09 9.64 30.01
C TYR A 310 -12.75 8.95 28.68
N ILE A 311 -12.18 9.67 27.71
CA ILE A 311 -11.76 9.11 26.43
C ILE A 311 -10.71 8.01 26.64
N TYR A 312 -9.68 8.29 27.43
CA TYR A 312 -8.61 7.35 27.73
C TYR A 312 -9.15 6.06 28.35
N SER A 313 -9.97 6.19 29.40
CA SER A 313 -10.47 5.05 30.17
C SER A 313 -11.43 4.16 29.38
N ASN A 314 -12.26 4.76 28.50
CA ASN A 314 -13.32 4.03 27.79
C ASN A 314 -12.94 3.64 26.36
N PHE A 315 -12.09 4.42 25.69
CA PHE A 315 -11.78 4.27 24.26
C PHE A 315 -10.28 4.20 23.97
N GLY A 316 -9.42 4.34 24.97
CA GLY A 316 -7.96 4.41 24.77
C GLY A 316 -7.38 3.19 24.04
N THR A 317 -7.95 1.99 24.24
CA THR A 317 -7.47 0.76 23.57
C THR A 317 -7.99 0.56 22.14
N LEU A 318 -8.86 1.44 21.65
CA LEU A 318 -9.44 1.31 20.31
C LEU A 318 -8.38 1.57 19.22
N SER A 319 -7.45 2.51 19.45
CA SER A 319 -6.30 2.75 18.56
C SER A 319 -5.45 1.49 18.39
N ASP A 320 -5.05 0.86 19.49
CA ASP A 320 -4.21 -0.34 19.45
C ASP A 320 -4.93 -1.52 18.79
N SER A 321 -6.24 -1.64 19.03
CA SER A 321 -7.07 -2.68 18.43
C SER A 321 -7.17 -2.54 16.92
N ILE A 322 -7.30 -1.29 16.41
CA ILE A 322 -7.26 -1.01 14.96
C ILE A 322 -5.90 -1.41 14.39
N THR A 323 -4.80 -0.95 15.00
CA THR A 323 -3.44 -1.27 14.54
C THR A 323 -3.17 -2.77 14.54
N GLN A 324 -3.62 -3.50 15.58
CA GLN A 324 -3.52 -4.96 15.60
C GLN A 324 -4.24 -5.58 14.41
N LEU A 325 -5.50 -5.20 14.15
CA LEU A 325 -6.29 -5.74 13.03
C LEU A 325 -5.74 -5.39 11.64
N GLU A 326 -4.91 -4.34 11.53
CA GLU A 326 -4.19 -3.98 10.30
C GLU A 326 -2.93 -4.84 10.07
N THR A 327 -2.43 -5.54 11.09
CA THR A 327 -1.23 -6.39 10.96
C THR A 327 -1.51 -7.71 10.23
N PHE A 328 -0.48 -8.25 9.60
CA PHE A 328 -0.51 -9.57 8.99
C PHE A 328 -0.20 -10.68 10.00
N GLY A 329 -0.83 -11.84 9.84
CA GLY A 329 -0.53 -13.05 10.61
C GLY A 329 -1.44 -13.32 11.81
N LEU A 330 -2.41 -12.43 12.09
CA LEU A 330 -3.45 -12.70 13.09
C LEU A 330 -4.37 -13.83 12.62
N SER A 331 -4.64 -14.78 13.52
CA SER A 331 -5.69 -15.77 13.28
C SER A 331 -7.07 -15.13 13.33
N LEU A 332 -8.03 -15.71 12.60
CA LEU A 332 -9.43 -15.26 12.65
C LEU A 332 -9.99 -15.26 14.09
N HIS A 333 -9.62 -16.25 14.90
CA HIS A 333 -10.02 -16.32 16.31
C HIS A 333 -9.50 -15.11 17.11
N GLN A 334 -8.23 -14.75 16.96
CA GLN A 334 -7.65 -13.58 17.63
C GLN A 334 -8.32 -12.29 17.14
N SER A 335 -8.55 -12.12 15.84
CA SER A 335 -9.21 -10.94 15.28
C SER A 335 -10.63 -10.77 15.82
N ILE A 336 -11.39 -11.86 15.94
CA ILE A 336 -12.74 -11.83 16.56
C ILE A 336 -12.64 -11.47 18.03
N LYS A 337 -11.69 -12.04 18.77
CA LYS A 337 -11.48 -11.75 20.18
C LYS A 337 -11.19 -10.27 20.43
N ILE A 338 -10.32 -9.65 19.62
CA ILE A 338 -10.04 -8.20 19.70
C ILE A 338 -11.33 -7.38 19.59
N VAL A 339 -12.17 -7.68 18.60
CA VAL A 339 -13.44 -6.97 18.41
C VAL A 339 -14.42 -7.21 19.57
N GLN A 340 -14.48 -8.44 20.10
CA GLN A 340 -15.30 -8.76 21.27
C GLN A 340 -14.83 -8.01 22.53
N ASP A 341 -13.53 -7.95 22.76
CA ASP A 341 -12.94 -7.24 23.91
C ASP A 341 -13.24 -5.74 23.82
N VAL A 342 -13.09 -5.13 22.64
CA VAL A 342 -13.48 -3.73 22.39
C VAL A 342 -14.97 -3.52 22.64
N LYS A 343 -15.83 -4.40 22.10
CA LYS A 343 -17.28 -4.34 22.32
C LYS A 343 -17.64 -4.38 23.80
N ASN A 344 -17.02 -5.28 24.56
CA ASN A 344 -17.25 -5.43 25.99
C ASN A 344 -16.84 -4.17 26.76
N LYS A 345 -15.68 -3.57 26.45
CA LYS A 345 -15.25 -2.31 27.05
C LYS A 345 -16.22 -1.16 26.77
N ILE A 346 -16.63 -0.99 25.52
CA ILE A 346 -17.60 0.05 25.13
C ILE A 346 -18.95 -0.15 25.84
N GLN A 347 -19.36 -1.40 26.07
CA GLN A 347 -20.61 -1.70 26.78
C GLN A 347 -20.56 -1.35 28.27
N GLN A 348 -19.37 -1.31 28.87
CA GLN A 348 -19.14 -0.94 30.27
C GLN A 348 -19.07 0.59 30.47
N ALA A 349 -18.88 1.37 29.40
CA ALA A 349 -18.93 2.83 29.47
C ALA A 349 -20.36 3.32 29.81
N GLU A 350 -20.51 4.02 30.93
CA GLU A 350 -21.76 4.68 31.31
C GLU A 350 -21.91 6.03 30.56
N ASN A 351 -23.15 6.36 30.15
CA ASN A 351 -23.61 7.65 29.58
C ASN A 351 -23.49 7.93 28.05
N ARG A 352 -23.93 9.15 27.66
CA ARG A 352 -24.43 9.65 26.35
C ARG A 352 -23.82 9.02 25.08
N VAL A 353 -22.49 8.84 25.03
CA VAL A 353 -21.78 8.30 23.87
C VAL A 353 -22.22 6.87 23.53
N ARG A 354 -22.60 6.06 24.53
CA ARG A 354 -23.14 4.70 24.32
C ARG A 354 -24.44 4.68 23.50
N GLN A 355 -25.30 5.68 23.66
CA GLN A 355 -26.60 5.74 22.96
C GLN A 355 -26.42 6.08 21.48
N ASP A 356 -25.40 6.86 21.14
CA ASP A 356 -25.11 7.24 19.76
C ASP A 356 -24.28 6.17 19.02
N ILE A 357 -23.36 5.49 19.72
CA ILE A 357 -22.64 4.32 19.15
C ILE A 357 -23.59 3.15 18.86
N LYS A 358 -24.59 2.89 19.71
CA LYS A 358 -25.53 1.75 19.52
C LYS A 358 -26.43 1.86 18.28
N LYS A 359 -26.56 3.03 17.66
CA LYS A 359 -27.44 3.26 16.51
C LYS A 359 -26.77 2.95 15.15
N ASN A 360 -25.44 2.76 15.14
CA ASN A 360 -24.62 2.45 13.97
C ASN A 360 -24.02 1.05 14.08
#